data_AF-A0A956MWN8-F1
#
_entry.id   AF-A0A956MWN8-F1
#
_cell.length_a   1.000
_cell.length_b   1.000
_cell.length_c   1.000
_cell.angle_alpha   90.00
_cell.angle_beta   90.00
_cell.angle_gamma   90.00
#
_symmetry.space_group_name_H-M   'P 1'
#
loop_
_entity.id
_entity.type
_entity.pdbx_description
1 polymer ?
#
loop_
_entity_poly.entity_id
_entity_poly.type
_entity_poly.pdbx_seq_one_letter_code
_entity_poly.pdbx_strand_id
1 'polypeptide(L)' 'MNDKIKITFKNDFIRIVERSNIRNFNSLVDWLEKFNKGEDVPFLTMSGRDLGSAIAINKNNVKSIEFINK' A
#
# COMPACT_ATOMS: atom_id res chain seq x y z
N MET A 1 -5.18 9.98 13.02
CA MET A 1 -5.85 9.06 12.06
C MET A 1 -4.78 8.50 11.14
N ASN A 2 -4.81 7.20 10.89
CA ASN A 2 -3.79 6.53 10.06
C ASN A 2 -4.03 6.82 8.57
N ASP A 3 -3.55 7.97 8.09
CA ASP A 3 -3.85 8.48 6.73
C ASP A 3 -2.72 8.26 5.73
N LYS A 4 -1.59 7.71 6.17
CA LYS A 4 -0.42 7.44 5.34
C LYS A 4 0.12 6.03 5.59
N ILE A 5 0.38 5.33 4.49
CA ILE A 5 1.03 4.01 4.50
C ILE A 5 2.35 4.13 3.75
N LYS A 6 3.41 3.66 4.37
CA LYS A 6 4.72 3.49 3.74
C LYS A 6 4.87 2.04 3.29
N ILE A 7 5.32 1.88 2.05
CA ILE A 7 5.62 0.59 1.43
C ILE A 7 7.10 0.58 1.10
N THR A 8 7.84 -0.34 1.69
CA THR A 8 9.26 -0.59 1.37
C THR A 8 9.33 -1.83 0.49
N PHE A 9 9.94 -1.71 -0.69
CA PHE A 9 10.12 -2.83 -1.62
C PHE A 9 11.45 -3.55 -1.38
N LYS A 10 11.59 -4.76 -1.93
CA LYS A 10 12.82 -5.56 -1.77
C LYS A 10 14.08 -4.95 -2.40
N ASN A 11 13.90 -4.03 -3.35
CA ASN A 11 14.98 -3.23 -3.93
C ASN A 11 15.23 -1.91 -3.17
N ASP A 12 14.74 -1.81 -1.93
CA ASP A 12 14.82 -0.65 -1.03
C ASP A 12 14.15 0.64 -1.56
N PHE A 13 13.42 0.56 -2.67
CA PHE A 13 12.52 1.65 -3.07
C PHE A 13 11.44 1.85 -2.00
N ILE A 14 11.13 3.11 -1.70
CA ILE A 14 10.10 3.49 -0.73
C ILE A 14 9.00 4.26 -1.45
N ARG A 15 7.75 3.86 -1.20
CA ARG A 15 6.57 4.57 -1.67
C ARG A 15 5.70 4.97 -0.48
N ILE A 16 5.36 6.24 -0.40
CA ILE A 16 4.39 6.76 0.58
C ILE A 16 3.06 6.94 -0.15
N VAL A 17 2.01 6.34 0.41
CA VAL A 17 0.65 6.41 -0.11
C VAL A 17 -0.22 7.16 0.89
N GLU A 18 -0.78 8.29 0.47
CA GLU A 18 -1.71 9.08 1.27
C GLU A 18 -3.15 8.75 0.91
N ARG A 19 -4.03 8.69 1.91
CA ARG A 19 -5.46 8.39 1.74
C ARG A 19 -6.15 9.35 0.78
N SER A 20 -5.77 10.62 0.79
CA SER A 20 -6.27 11.64 -0.13
C SER A 20 -5.96 11.32 -1.59
N ASN A 21 -4.85 10.62 -1.87
CA ASN A 21 -4.35 10.44 -3.23
C ASN A 21 -4.89 9.18 -3.91
N ILE A 22 -5.49 8.25 -3.16
CA ILE A 22 -5.99 6.96 -3.67
C ILE A 22 -7.50 6.84 -3.46
N ARG A 23 -8.21 6.32 -4.46
CA ARG A 23 -9.66 6.08 -4.39
C ARG A 23 -10.00 4.91 -3.47
N ASN A 24 -9.28 3.81 -3.62
CA ASN A 24 -9.47 2.55 -2.91
C ASN A 24 -8.45 2.33 -1.78
N PHE A 25 -8.23 3.36 -0.95
CA PHE A 25 -7.25 3.30 0.15
C PHE A 25 -7.56 2.19 1.17
N ASN A 26 -8.85 1.92 1.46
CA ASN A 26 -9.21 0.85 2.40
C ASN A 26 -8.74 -0.53 1.92
N SER A 27 -8.67 -0.77 0.60
CA SER A 27 -8.08 -2.01 0.07
C SER A 27 -6.60 -2.13 0.38
N LEU A 28 -5.86 -1.02 0.47
CA LEU A 28 -4.46 -1.02 0.92
C LEU A 28 -4.34 -1.30 2.42
N VAL A 29 -5.28 -0.81 3.22
CA VAL A 29 -5.36 -1.11 4.66
C VAL A 29 -5.59 -2.60 4.88
N ASP A 30 -6.59 -3.19 4.23
CA ASP A 30 -6.87 -4.62 4.33
C ASP A 30 -5.67 -5.47 3.89
N TRP A 31 -4.99 -5.03 2.81
CA TRP A 31 -3.80 -5.70 2.31
C TRP A 31 -2.64 -5.62 3.32
N LEU A 32 -2.40 -4.45 3.92
CA LEU A 32 -1.40 -4.23 4.97
C LEU A 32 -1.65 -5.17 6.17
N GLU A 33 -2.88 -5.24 6.65
CA GLU A 33 -3.23 -6.05 7.82
C GLU A 33 -3.00 -7.54 7.57
N LYS A 34 -3.45 -8.06 6.42
CA LYS A 34 -3.24 -9.45 6.03
C LYS A 34 -1.76 -9.78 5.82
N PHE A 35 -1.03 -8.91 5.10
CA PHE A 35 0.39 -9.08 4.87
C PHE A 35 1.17 -9.15 6.19
N ASN A 36 0.88 -8.25 7.15
CA ASN A 36 1.55 -8.21 8.45
C ASN A 36 1.18 -9.38 9.37
N LYS A 37 0.07 -10.08 9.11
CA LYS A 37 -0.31 -11.34 9.80
C LYS A 37 0.32 -12.58 9.14
N GLY A 38 1.05 -12.43 8.04
CA GLY A 38 1.58 -13.55 7.26
C GLY A 38 0.50 -14.31 6.47
N GLU A 39 -0.68 -13.71 6.28
CA GLU A 39 -1.75 -14.28 5.46
C GLU A 39 -1.44 -14.12 3.96
N ASP A 40 -2.11 -14.92 3.12
CA ASP A 40 -2.02 -14.73 1.68
C ASP A 40 -2.73 -13.44 1.26
N VAL A 41 -2.10 -12.70 0.36
CA VAL A 41 -2.63 -11.44 -0.16
C VAL A 41 -2.55 -11.41 -1.68
N PRO A 42 -3.62 -10.98 -2.37
CA PRO A 42 -3.64 -10.92 -3.82
C PRO A 42 -2.77 -9.78 -4.35
N PHE A 43 -2.55 -9.77 -5.66
CA PHE A 43 -2.08 -8.58 -6.35
C PHE A 43 -3.08 -7.44 -6.17
N LEU A 44 -2.61 -6.27 -5.74
CA LEU A 44 -3.47 -5.10 -5.52
C LEU A 44 -3.12 -3.99 -6.50
N THR A 45 -4.11 -3.53 -7.25
CA THR A 45 -4.06 -2.29 -8.04
C THR A 45 -4.85 -1.21 -7.34
N MET A 46 -4.24 -0.04 -7.18
CA MET A 46 -4.85 1.16 -6.62
C MET A 46 -4.93 2.24 -7.68
N SER A 47 -6.10 2.85 -7.77
CA SER A 47 -6.32 3.99 -8.67
C SER A 47 -6.09 5.27 -7.91
N GLY A 48 -5.18 6.10 -8.39
CA GLY A 48 -5.01 7.44 -7.88
C GLY A 48 -6.19 8.34 -8.27
N ARG A 49 -6.33 9.45 -7.56
CA ARG A 49 -7.35 10.44 -7.86
C ARG A 49 -7.01 11.26 -9.10
N ASP A 50 -5.72 11.48 -9.35
CA ASP A 50 -5.20 12.11 -10.56
C ASP A 50 -5.36 11.17 -11.77
N LEU A 51 -5.78 11.73 -12.90
CA LEU A 51 -5.98 10.98 -14.14
C LEU A 51 -4.70 10.24 -14.56
N GLY A 52 -4.82 8.94 -14.80
CA GLY A 52 -3.72 8.08 -15.27
C GLY A 52 -2.76 7.60 -14.18
N SER A 53 -2.95 7.98 -12.91
CA SER A 53 -2.12 7.48 -11.81
C SER A 53 -2.63 6.14 -11.30
N ALA A 54 -1.81 5.10 -11.40
CA ALA A 54 -2.08 3.78 -10.83
C ALA A 54 -0.87 3.27 -10.05
N ILE A 55 -1.13 2.58 -8.95
CA ILE A 55 -0.11 1.95 -8.12
C ILE A 55 -0.45 0.47 -8.03
N ALA A 56 0.49 -0.40 -8.38
CA ALA A 56 0.32 -1.83 -8.22
C ALA A 56 1.31 -2.37 -7.19
N ILE A 57 0.84 -3.29 -6.34
CA ILE A 57 1.67 -3.96 -5.35
C ILE A 57 1.48 -5.48 -5.42
N ASN A 58 2.61 -6.18 -5.25
CA ASN A 58 2.71 -7.63 -5.24
C ASN A 58 3.49 -8.04 -3.99
N LYS A 59 2.97 -9.00 -3.22
CA LYS A 59 3.61 -9.49 -1.99
C LYS A 59 5.06 -9.93 -2.20
N ASN A 60 5.35 -10.50 -3.38
CA ASN A 60 6.67 -11.01 -3.70
C ASN A 60 7.72 -9.90 -3.82
N ASN A 61 7.29 -8.65 -4.03
CA ASN A 61 8.16 -7.49 -4.22
C ASN A 61 8.16 -6.55 -3.01
N VAL A 62 7.23 -6.72 -2.06
CA VAL A 62 7.13 -5.92 -0.84
C VAL A 62 8.03 -6.53 0.25
N LYS A 63 8.82 -5.69 0.91
CA LYS A 63 9.68 -6.02 2.06
C LYS A 63 8.98 -5.70 3.38
N SER A 64 8.35 -4.53 3.48
CA SER A 64 7.53 -4.13 4.63
C SER A 64 6.45 -3.12 4.22
N ILE A 65 5.37 -3.08 5.02
CA ILE A 65 4.29 -2.11 4.86
C ILE A 65 3.76 -1.68 6.23
N GLU A 66 3.71 -0.37 6.47
CA GLU A 66 3.44 0.18 7.81
C GLU A 66 2.70 1.53 7.74
N PHE A 67 1.88 1.80 8.76
CA PHE A 67 1.33 3.14 8.97
C PHE A 67 2.42 4.06 9.52
N ILE A 68 2.52 5.28 9.00
CA ILE A 68 3.58 6.23 9.39
C ILE A 68 3.07 7.50 10.10
N ASN A 69 1.76 7.65 10.29
CA ASN A 69 1.18 8.76 11.04
C ASN A 69 0.49 8.22 12.29
N LYS A 70 0.82 8.77 13.48
CA LYS A 70 0.01 8.69 14.70
C LYS A 70 -0.83 9.95 14.83
#